data_AF-A0AAV0AYL3-F1
#
_entry.id   AF-A0AAV0AYL3-F1
#
_cell.length_a   1.000
_cell.length_b   1.000
_cell.length_c   1.000
_cell.angle_alpha   90.00
_cell.angle_beta   90.00
_cell.angle_gamma   90.00
#
_symmetry.space_group_name_H-M   'P 1'
#
loop_
_entity.id
_entity.type
_entity.pdbx_description
1 polymer ?
#
loop_
_entity_poly.entity_id
_entity_poly.type
_entity_poly.pdbx_seq_one_letter_code
_entity_poly.pdbx_strand_id
1 'polypeptide(L)'
;PLLLAQISMILVKRCSEKLRFIRTVGSSARASKSMPKEPSYFISDIFTDLRAYLNRFSDLLSSISTPGASKSNLKTRLIESTIEEIFNRYLNILINVQRSEDSLKKLKKGRKKQGFLNFNNNSNSSSSRVVEEEEEEDLRVKTQLRLDFKKLELDSIELGFVSLDQSKAFNELLKIL
;
A
#
# COMPACT_ATOMS: atom_id res chain seq x y z
N PRO A 1 5.82 28.02 -8.88
CA PRO A 1 4.88 27.34 -7.94
C PRO A 1 3.86 26.44 -8.65
N LEU A 2 3.09 26.95 -9.63
CA LEU A 2 2.04 26.20 -10.33
C LEU A 2 2.58 25.01 -11.14
N LEU A 3 3.68 25.20 -11.86
CA LEU A 3 4.30 24.16 -12.69
C LEU A 3 4.80 22.96 -11.85
N LEU A 4 5.41 23.22 -10.68
CA LEU A 4 5.86 22.15 -9.77
C LEU A 4 4.68 21.32 -9.27
N ALA A 5 3.57 21.97 -8.93
CA ALA A 5 2.34 21.28 -8.51
C ALA A 5 1.77 20.43 -9.64
N GLN A 6 1.79 20.91 -10.88
CA GLN A 6 1.36 20.14 -12.05
C GLN A 6 2.24 18.92 -12.30
N ILE A 7 3.56 19.07 -12.23
CA ILE A 7 4.51 17.97 -12.37
C ILE A 7 4.28 16.92 -11.28
N SER A 8 4.19 17.36 -10.02
CA SER A 8 3.91 16.48 -8.87
C SER A 8 2.59 15.72 -9.09
N MET A 9 1.52 16.40 -9.49
CA MET A 9 0.23 15.77 -9.78
C MET A 9 0.32 14.71 -10.88
N ILE A 10 1.07 14.97 -11.95
CA ILE A 10 1.28 14.00 -13.04
C ILE A 10 2.06 12.78 -12.54
N LEU A 11 3.15 13.00 -11.80
CA LEU A 11 3.98 11.91 -11.25
C LEU A 11 3.19 11.06 -10.26
N VAL A 12 2.45 11.69 -9.35
CA VAL A 12 1.53 11.02 -8.43
C VAL A 12 0.55 10.16 -9.21
N LYS A 13 -0.10 10.71 -10.25
CA LYS A 13 -1.09 9.97 -11.04
C LYS A 13 -0.49 8.71 -11.64
N ARG A 14 0.69 8.83 -12.26
CA ARG A 14 1.39 7.71 -12.90
C ARG A 14 1.85 6.65 -11.89
N CYS A 15 2.50 7.07 -10.80
CA CYS A 15 2.94 6.16 -9.74
C CYS A 15 1.74 5.44 -9.07
N SER A 16 0.59 6.12 -8.97
CA SER A 16 -0.63 5.57 -8.36
C SER A 16 -1.28 4.46 -9.19
N GLU A 17 -1.01 4.34 -10.49
CA GLU A 17 -1.66 3.33 -11.34
C GLU A 17 -1.35 1.91 -10.85
N LYS A 18 -0.14 1.70 -10.34
CA LYS A 18 0.32 0.42 -9.81
C LYS A 18 -0.31 0.07 -8.46
N LEU A 19 -0.73 1.07 -7.68
CA LEU A 19 -1.40 0.85 -6.38
C LEU A 19 -2.73 0.11 -6.51
N ARG A 20 -3.33 0.05 -7.70
CA ARG A 20 -4.58 -0.69 -7.93
C ARG A 20 -4.46 -2.18 -7.59
N PHE A 21 -3.28 -2.76 -7.78
CA PHE A 21 -2.99 -4.18 -7.54
C PHE A 21 -2.94 -4.54 -6.04
N ILE A 22 -2.86 -3.55 -5.14
CA ILE A 22 -2.94 -3.80 -3.69
C ILE A 22 -4.27 -4.46 -3.33
N ARG A 23 -5.36 -4.11 -4.02
CA ARG A 23 -6.69 -4.70 -3.80
C ARG A 23 -6.74 -6.21 -4.07
N THR A 24 -5.84 -6.72 -4.91
CA THR A 24 -5.78 -8.13 -5.25
C THR A 24 -4.87 -8.93 -4.32
N VAL A 25 -4.07 -8.26 -3.48
CA VAL A 25 -3.14 -8.92 -2.54
C VAL A 25 -3.87 -9.86 -1.59
N GLY A 26 -5.03 -9.45 -1.05
CA GLY A 26 -5.84 -10.28 -0.17
C GLY A 26 -6.21 -11.63 -0.81
N SER A 27 -6.68 -11.60 -2.06
CA SER A 27 -7.03 -12.83 -2.79
C SER A 27 -5.78 -13.66 -3.14
N SER A 28 -4.71 -13.00 -3.58
CA SER A 28 -3.49 -13.69 -4.02
C SER A 28 -2.75 -14.36 -2.86
N ALA A 29 -2.65 -13.70 -1.71
CA ALA A 29 -1.96 -14.22 -0.54
C ALA A 29 -2.75 -15.35 0.15
N ARG A 30 -4.10 -15.26 0.17
CA ARG A 30 -4.94 -16.36 0.69
C ARG A 30 -4.84 -17.62 -0.19
N ALA A 31 -4.76 -17.46 -1.51
CA ALA A 31 -4.62 -18.57 -2.45
C ALA A 31 -3.21 -19.22 -2.42
N SER A 32 -2.21 -18.55 -1.86
CA SER A 32 -0.86 -19.10 -1.69
C SER A 32 -0.86 -20.18 -0.61
N LYS A 33 -0.21 -21.32 -0.91
CA LYS A 33 0.00 -22.42 0.05
C LYS A 33 1.15 -22.16 1.03
N SER A 34 2.00 -21.18 0.73
CA SER A 34 3.18 -20.89 1.53
C SER A 34 3.18 -19.45 2.04
N MET A 35 3.87 -19.24 3.15
CA MET A 35 4.11 -17.91 3.67
C MET A 35 4.87 -17.05 2.64
N PRO A 36 4.40 -15.82 2.35
CA PRO A 36 5.13 -14.88 1.52
C PRO A 36 6.54 -14.61 2.07
N LYS A 37 7.52 -14.60 1.16
CA LYS A 37 8.91 -14.26 1.47
C LYS A 37 9.41 -13.03 0.71
N GLU A 38 8.76 -12.71 -0.39
CA GLU A 38 9.12 -11.61 -1.28
C GLU A 38 7.95 -10.63 -1.43
N PRO A 39 8.24 -9.34 -1.68
CA PRO A 39 7.21 -8.37 -2.00
C PRO A 39 6.52 -8.70 -3.32
N SER A 40 5.29 -8.19 -3.49
CA SER A 40 4.52 -8.32 -4.70
C SER A 40 5.25 -7.67 -5.88
N TYR A 41 5.20 -8.31 -7.05
CA TYR A 41 5.94 -7.91 -8.25
C TYR A 41 5.73 -6.44 -8.66
N PHE A 42 4.55 -5.86 -8.39
CA PHE A 42 4.19 -4.50 -8.79
C PHE A 42 4.77 -3.42 -7.87
N ILE A 43 5.29 -3.76 -6.69
CA ILE A 43 5.77 -2.76 -5.72
C ILE A 43 6.97 -2.00 -6.26
N SER A 44 7.94 -2.73 -6.83
CA SER A 44 9.13 -2.15 -7.47
C SER A 44 8.77 -1.19 -8.61
N ASP A 45 7.60 -1.37 -9.24
CA ASP A 45 7.16 -0.52 -10.33
C ASP A 45 6.61 0.84 -9.86
N ILE A 46 6.18 0.96 -8.59
CA ILE A 46 5.40 2.12 -8.09
C ILE A 46 6.14 3.43 -8.33
N PHE A 47 7.45 3.48 -8.06
CA PHE A 47 8.24 4.71 -8.23
C PHE A 47 9.04 4.77 -9.53
N THR A 48 8.79 3.89 -10.49
CA THR A 48 9.55 3.85 -11.75
C THR A 48 9.48 5.17 -12.51
N ASP A 49 8.29 5.76 -12.63
CA ASP A 49 8.10 7.03 -13.31
C ASP A 49 8.76 8.21 -12.58
N LEU A 50 8.73 8.20 -11.24
CA LEU A 50 9.43 9.19 -10.43
C LEU A 50 10.94 9.07 -10.60
N ARG A 51 11.49 7.84 -10.54
CA ARG A 51 12.91 7.56 -10.76
C ARG A 51 13.36 8.02 -12.15
N ALA A 52 12.60 7.68 -13.19
CA ALA A 52 12.89 8.09 -14.57
C ALA A 52 12.89 9.61 -14.73
N TYR A 53 11.93 10.30 -14.11
CA TYR A 53 11.87 11.76 -14.13
C TYR A 53 13.07 12.39 -13.41
N LEU A 54 13.39 11.91 -12.21
CA LEU A 54 14.52 12.40 -11.43
C LEU A 54 15.84 12.17 -12.16
N ASN A 55 16.06 10.99 -12.75
CA ASN A 55 17.29 10.71 -13.51
C ASN A 55 17.46 11.66 -14.70
N ARG A 56 16.37 12.06 -15.35
CA ARG A 56 16.42 12.97 -16.50
C ARG A 56 16.64 14.44 -16.12
N PHE A 57 16.12 14.87 -14.97
CA PHE A 57 16.08 16.29 -14.59
C PHE A 57 16.81 16.61 -13.27
N SER A 58 17.56 15.68 -12.70
CA SER A 58 18.19 15.83 -11.36
C SER A 58 19.02 17.11 -11.26
N ASP A 59 19.88 17.38 -12.24
CA ASP A 59 20.82 18.51 -12.19
C ASP A 59 20.08 19.85 -12.32
N LEU A 60 19.04 19.89 -13.15
CA LEU A 60 18.17 21.06 -13.30
C LEU A 60 17.38 21.33 -12.01
N LEU A 61 16.81 20.29 -11.41
CA LEU A 61 16.03 20.41 -10.17
C LEU A 61 16.89 20.77 -8.96
N SER A 62 18.17 20.40 -8.98
CA SER A 62 19.11 20.68 -7.89
C SER A 62 19.72 22.08 -8.00
N SER A 63 19.86 22.62 -9.22
CA SER A 63 20.42 23.97 -9.45
C SER A 63 19.41 25.09 -9.18
N ILE A 64 18.11 24.82 -9.28
CA ILE A 64 17.07 25.81 -8.99
C ILE A 64 16.87 25.92 -7.47
N SER A 65 17.52 26.90 -6.86
CA SER A 65 17.25 27.33 -5.47
C SER A 65 16.06 28.27 -5.46
N THR A 66 14.97 27.89 -4.78
CA THR A 66 13.80 28.78 -4.64
C THR A 66 14.03 29.82 -3.54
N PRO A 67 13.94 31.14 -3.82
CA PRO A 67 14.05 32.17 -2.79
C PRO A 67 12.91 32.05 -1.77
N GLY A 68 13.24 32.07 -0.48
CA GLY A 68 12.26 32.16 0.61
C GLY A 68 11.70 30.84 1.17
N ALA A 69 12.13 29.67 0.69
CA ALA A 69 11.84 28.39 1.31
C ALA A 69 13.06 27.87 2.07
N SER A 70 12.83 27.17 3.19
CA SER A 70 13.85 26.41 3.95
C SER A 70 14.80 25.65 3.03
N LYS A 71 16.01 25.33 3.49
CA LYS A 71 17.17 24.71 2.79
C LYS A 71 16.91 23.55 1.79
N SER A 72 15.68 23.07 1.60
CA SER A 72 15.32 22.05 0.62
C SER A 72 15.22 22.61 -0.80
N ASN A 73 15.96 21.99 -1.73
CA ASN A 73 15.89 22.29 -3.16
C ASN A 73 14.58 21.77 -3.78
N LEU A 74 14.29 22.18 -5.02
CA LEU A 74 13.08 21.76 -5.73
C LEU A 74 12.98 20.24 -5.87
N LYS A 75 14.12 19.55 -6.02
CA LYS A 75 14.20 18.09 -6.06
C LYS A 75 13.61 17.46 -4.80
N THR A 76 14.08 17.87 -3.62
CA THR A 76 13.56 17.36 -2.33
C THR A 76 12.07 17.60 -2.20
N ARG A 77 11.59 18.82 -2.50
CA ARG A 77 10.14 19.13 -2.40
C ARG A 77 9.28 18.28 -3.34
N LEU A 78 9.79 17.99 -4.54
CA LEU A 78 9.08 17.14 -5.50
C LEU A 78 9.00 15.70 -5.02
N ILE A 79 10.13 15.16 -4.52
CA ILE A 79 10.20 13.81 -3.94
C ILE A 79 9.24 13.70 -2.77
N GLU A 80 9.32 14.63 -1.82
CA GLU A 80 8.51 14.63 -0.61
C GLU A 80 7.01 14.69 -0.93
N SER A 81 6.59 15.65 -1.74
CA SER A 81 5.17 15.78 -2.10
C SER A 81 4.62 14.58 -2.85
N THR A 82 5.42 13.98 -3.74
CA THR A 82 4.99 12.83 -4.54
C THR A 82 4.88 11.58 -3.68
N ILE A 83 5.88 11.29 -2.86
CA ILE A 83 5.94 10.08 -2.03
C ILE A 83 4.89 10.14 -0.91
N GLU A 84 4.73 11.29 -0.26
CA GLU A 84 3.72 11.48 0.78
C GLU A 84 2.31 11.20 0.24
N GLU A 85 2.00 11.71 -0.96
CA GLU A 85 0.70 11.47 -1.60
C GLU A 85 0.52 10.00 -2.02
N ILE A 86 1.60 9.30 -2.41
CA ILE A 86 1.55 7.86 -2.69
C ILE A 86 1.28 7.05 -1.41
N PHE A 87 1.91 7.39 -0.28
CA PHE A 87 1.59 6.76 1.01
C PHE A 87 0.15 7.02 1.43
N ASN A 88 -0.35 8.26 1.27
CA ASN A 88 -1.76 8.57 1.54
C ASN A 88 -2.71 7.72 0.70
N ARG A 89 -2.41 7.52 -0.59
CA ARG A 89 -3.23 6.69 -1.47
C ARG A 89 -3.16 5.22 -1.10
N TYR A 90 -1.97 4.70 -0.76
CA TYR A 90 -1.79 3.34 -0.28
C TYR A 90 -2.66 3.11 0.97
N LEU A 91 -2.56 4.01 1.96
CA LEU A 91 -3.31 3.96 3.20
C LEU A 91 -4.81 3.95 2.96
N ASN A 92 -5.31 4.86 2.12
CA ASN A 92 -6.72 4.92 1.75
C ASN A 92 -7.21 3.63 1.07
N ILE A 93 -6.37 2.99 0.25
CA ILE A 93 -6.70 1.70 -0.35
C ILE A 93 -6.81 0.63 0.74
N LEU A 94 -5.85 0.54 1.66
CA LEU A 94 -5.90 -0.44 2.76
C LEU A 94 -7.13 -0.26 3.65
N ILE A 95 -7.42 0.97 4.07
CA ILE A 95 -8.60 1.27 4.91
C ILE A 95 -9.88 0.81 4.20
N ASN A 96 -10.00 1.07 2.90
CA ASN A 96 -11.17 0.67 2.13
C ASN A 96 -11.26 -0.86 1.95
N VAL A 97 -10.12 -1.53 1.75
CA VAL A 97 -10.06 -3.00 1.70
C VAL A 97 -10.48 -3.59 3.04
N GLN A 98 -9.93 -3.11 4.15
CA GLN A 98 -10.28 -3.59 5.50
C GLN A 98 -11.77 -3.39 5.82
N ARG A 99 -12.33 -2.22 5.52
CA ARG A 99 -13.78 -1.96 5.68
C ARG A 99 -14.64 -2.92 4.87
N SER A 100 -14.20 -3.24 3.66
CA SER A 100 -14.91 -4.18 2.78
C SER A 100 -14.84 -5.61 3.33
N GLU A 101 -13.68 -6.04 3.83
CA GLU A 101 -13.51 -7.35 4.46
C GLU A 101 -14.32 -7.49 5.76
N ASP A 102 -14.34 -6.47 6.61
CA ASP A 102 -15.12 -6.47 7.85
C ASP A 102 -16.63 -6.56 7.57
N SER A 103 -17.09 -5.87 6.54
CA SER A 103 -18.48 -5.93 6.08
C SER A 103 -18.85 -7.33 5.58
N LEU A 104 -17.95 -7.97 4.82
CA LEU A 104 -18.11 -9.35 4.36
C LEU A 104 -18.11 -10.35 5.53
N LYS A 105 -17.22 -10.18 6.52
CA LYS A 105 -17.18 -11.03 7.73
C LYS A 105 -18.47 -10.91 8.53
N LYS A 106 -19.01 -9.69 8.70
CA LYS A 106 -20.33 -9.45 9.34
C LYS A 106 -21.47 -10.12 8.56
N LEU A 107 -21.48 -10.01 7.23
CA LEU A 107 -22.50 -10.64 6.39
C LEU A 107 -22.44 -12.18 6.48
N LYS A 108 -21.24 -12.78 6.42
CA LYS A 108 -21.04 -14.23 6.60
C LYS A 108 -21.56 -14.70 7.97
N LYS A 109 -21.28 -13.93 9.03
CA LYS A 109 -21.80 -14.22 10.39
C LYS A 109 -23.31 -14.03 10.50
N GLY A 110 -23.89 -13.03 9.82
CA GLY A 110 -25.33 -12.79 9.77
C GLY A 110 -26.10 -13.89 9.03
N ARG A 111 -25.58 -14.37 7.89
CA ARG A 111 -26.11 -15.53 7.16
C ARG A 111 -26.08 -16.82 7.96
N LYS A 112 -25.07 -17.01 8.83
CA LYS A 112 -25.03 -18.13 9.79
C LYS A 112 -26.11 -18.04 10.89
N LYS A 113 -26.68 -16.85 11.15
CA LYS A 113 -27.69 -16.61 12.19
C LYS A 113 -29.13 -16.56 11.67
N GLN A 114 -29.36 -16.13 10.43
CA GLN A 114 -30.66 -16.22 9.77
C GLN A 114 -30.79 -17.58 9.07
N GLY A 115 -31.37 -18.56 9.77
CA GLY A 115 -31.59 -19.91 9.26
C GLY A 115 -32.54 -19.96 8.07
N PHE A 116 -31.99 -19.98 6.85
CA PHE A 116 -32.72 -20.41 5.66
C PHE A 116 -31.86 -21.28 4.74
N LEU A 117 -32.38 -22.51 4.55
CA LEU A 117 -32.15 -23.47 3.47
C LEU A 117 -30.94 -24.42 3.56
N ASN A 118 -31.20 -25.55 4.21
CA ASN A 118 -31.08 -26.91 3.67
C ASN A 118 -29.90 -27.19 2.71
N PHE A 119 -28.73 -27.52 3.24
CA PHE A 119 -27.89 -28.58 2.63
C PHE A 119 -27.24 -29.44 3.73
N ASN A 120 -27.74 -30.66 3.72
CA ASN A 120 -27.31 -31.93 4.30
C ASN A 120 -25.81 -32.12 4.65
N ASN A 121 -25.62 -32.78 5.79
CA ASN A 121 -24.51 -33.68 6.21
C ASN A 121 -23.19 -33.15 6.82
N ASN A 122 -23.15 -33.30 8.16
CA ASN A 122 -22.17 -34.10 8.91
C ASN A 122 -20.69 -33.65 8.94
N SER A 123 -20.34 -32.79 9.90
CA SER A 123 -19.03 -32.87 10.59
C SER A 123 -19.02 -31.99 11.85
N ASN A 124 -19.25 -32.58 13.02
CA ASN A 124 -19.13 -31.91 14.33
C ASN A 124 -17.66 -31.80 14.83
N SER A 125 -16.67 -31.88 13.94
CA SER A 125 -15.23 -31.74 14.26
C SER A 125 -14.52 -30.61 13.49
N SER A 126 -15.23 -29.86 12.65
CA SER A 126 -14.62 -28.92 11.69
C SER A 126 -14.51 -27.46 12.16
N SER A 127 -15.09 -27.08 13.30
CA SER A 127 -15.07 -25.67 13.73
C SER A 127 -13.70 -25.16 14.16
N SER A 128 -12.81 -25.99 14.74
CA SER A 128 -11.45 -25.56 15.12
C SER A 128 -10.56 -25.39 13.89
N ARG A 129 -10.57 -26.39 12.99
CA ARG A 129 -9.76 -26.36 11.76
C ARG A 129 -10.10 -25.20 10.82
N VAL A 130 -11.39 -24.86 10.69
CA VAL A 130 -11.81 -23.73 9.84
C VAL A 130 -11.37 -22.38 10.42
N VAL A 131 -11.29 -22.26 11.74
CA VAL A 131 -10.81 -21.03 12.40
C VAL A 131 -9.29 -20.91 12.28
N GLU A 132 -8.56 -22.00 12.48
CA GLU A 132 -7.10 -22.05 12.30
C GLU A 132 -6.68 -21.71 10.85
N GLU A 133 -7.41 -22.21 9.84
CA GLU A 133 -7.15 -21.93 8.43
C GLU A 133 -7.44 -20.47 8.05
N GLU A 134 -8.53 -19.87 8.58
CA GLU A 134 -8.86 -18.45 8.38
C GLU A 134 -7.82 -17.52 9.05
N GLU A 135 -7.31 -17.91 10.22
CA GLU A 135 -6.24 -17.18 10.91
C GLU A 135 -4.90 -17.24 10.15
N GLU A 136 -4.56 -18.41 9.59
CA GLU A 136 -3.36 -18.56 8.78
C GLU A 136 -3.45 -17.77 7.47
N GLU A 137 -4.61 -17.79 6.81
CA GLU A 137 -4.93 -16.97 5.64
C GLU A 137 -4.74 -15.47 5.91
N ASP A 138 -5.31 -14.96 7.01
CA ASP A 138 -5.18 -13.56 7.39
C ASP A 138 -3.72 -13.21 7.74
N LEU A 139 -2.96 -14.14 8.33
CA LEU A 139 -1.54 -13.95 8.60
C LEU A 139 -0.71 -13.86 7.30
N ARG A 140 -1.03 -14.68 6.29
CA ARG A 140 -0.39 -14.60 4.96
C ARG A 140 -0.65 -13.25 4.30
N VAL A 141 -1.89 -12.76 4.34
CA VAL A 141 -2.24 -11.44 3.79
C VAL A 141 -1.46 -10.33 4.50
N LYS A 142 -1.46 -10.30 5.84
CA LYS A 142 -0.72 -9.29 6.61
C LYS A 142 0.76 -9.30 6.31
N THR A 143 1.35 -10.49 6.18
CA THR A 143 2.78 -10.63 5.89
C THR A 143 3.13 -10.15 4.50
N GLN A 144 2.32 -10.46 3.48
CA GLN A 144 2.52 -9.92 2.13
C GLN A 144 2.47 -8.39 2.16
N LEU A 145 1.47 -7.80 2.81
CA LEU A 145 1.32 -6.35 2.89
C LEU A 145 2.48 -5.68 3.64
N ARG A 146 3.03 -6.33 4.67
CA ARG A 146 4.23 -5.87 5.38
C ARG A 146 5.48 -5.90 4.50
N LEU A 147 5.68 -6.98 3.72
CA LEU A 147 6.79 -7.09 2.78
C LEU A 147 6.69 -6.02 1.69
N ASP A 148 5.48 -5.83 1.15
CA ASP A 148 5.18 -4.81 0.15
C ASP A 148 5.49 -3.41 0.68
N PHE A 149 5.03 -3.09 1.89
CA PHE A 149 5.29 -1.79 2.51
C PHE A 149 6.76 -1.57 2.83
N LYS A 150 7.46 -2.57 3.36
CA LYS A 150 8.90 -2.48 3.64
C LYS A 150 9.71 -2.26 2.37
N LYS A 151 9.35 -2.91 1.26
CA LYS A 151 10.00 -2.65 -0.03
C LYS A 151 9.71 -1.23 -0.52
N LEU A 152 8.47 -0.77 -0.39
CA LEU A 152 8.08 0.59 -0.76
C LEU A 152 8.81 1.66 0.07
N GLU A 153 9.01 1.41 1.37
CA GLU A 153 9.82 2.24 2.26
C GLU A 153 11.28 2.30 1.79
N LEU A 154 11.90 1.17 1.49
CA LEU A 154 13.29 1.16 1.01
C LEU A 154 13.43 1.93 -0.31
N ASP A 155 12.48 1.76 -1.23
CA ASP A 155 12.51 2.47 -2.52
C ASP A 155 12.29 3.98 -2.34
N SER A 156 11.52 4.41 -1.34
CA SER A 156 11.32 5.83 -1.04
C SER A 156 12.60 6.47 -0.46
N ILE A 157 13.29 5.76 0.43
CA ILE A 157 14.59 6.18 0.99
C ILE A 157 15.64 6.29 -0.12
N GLU A 158 15.71 5.30 -1.00
CA GLU A 158 16.66 5.30 -2.13
C GLU A 158 16.46 6.51 -3.06
N LEU A 159 15.21 6.95 -3.22
CA LEU A 159 14.89 8.15 -4.01
C LEU A 159 15.18 9.47 -3.29
N GLY A 160 15.56 9.41 -2.01
CA GLY A 160 15.94 10.58 -1.21
C GLY A 160 14.79 11.16 -0.38
N PHE A 161 13.79 10.36 -0.01
CA PHE A 161 12.78 10.77 0.95
C PHE A 161 13.37 10.78 2.37
N VAL A 162 13.52 11.97 2.96
CA VAL A 162 14.18 12.15 4.27
C VAL A 162 13.18 12.24 5.42
N SER A 163 11.92 12.51 5.13
CA SER A 163 10.90 12.91 6.11
C SER A 163 9.97 11.77 6.53
N LEU A 164 10.48 10.53 6.64
CA LEU A 164 9.68 9.35 7.03
C LEU A 164 9.02 9.51 8.40
N ASP A 165 9.79 9.90 9.41
CA ASP A 165 9.28 10.03 10.78
C ASP A 165 8.20 11.12 10.91
N GLN A 166 8.22 12.10 10.01
CA GLN A 166 7.26 13.21 9.98
C GLN A 166 6.02 12.91 9.11
N SER A 167 6.10 11.89 8.26
CA SER A 167 5.01 11.48 7.38
C SER A 167 3.89 10.86 8.20
N LYS A 168 2.73 11.52 8.23
CA LYS A 168 1.55 11.00 8.93
C LYS A 168 1.05 9.72 8.28
N ALA A 169 1.01 9.69 6.94
CA ALA A 169 0.55 8.54 6.19
C ALA A 169 1.44 7.31 6.42
N PHE A 170 2.76 7.49 6.42
CA PHE A 170 3.72 6.43 6.71
C PHE A 170 3.51 5.85 8.12
N ASN A 171 3.40 6.73 9.13
CA ASN A 171 3.16 6.31 10.51
C ASN A 171 1.81 5.60 10.71
N GLU A 172 0.78 5.97 9.95
CA GLU A 172 -0.51 5.27 9.98
C GLU A 172 -0.44 3.91 9.28
N LEU A 173 0.30 3.80 8.16
CA LEU A 173 0.57 2.51 7.51
C LEU A 173 1.29 1.54 8.45
N LEU A 174 2.29 2.01 9.19
CA LEU A 174 2.98 1.21 10.21
C LEU A 174 2.06 0.69 11.32
N LYS A 175 0.99 1.42 11.67
CA LYS A 175 0.04 1.01 12.71
C LYS A 175 -0.94 -0.05 12.22
N ILE A 176 -1.32 0.01 10.94
CA ILE A 176 -2.35 -0.87 10.35
C ILE A 176 -1.74 -2.19 9.85
N LEU A 177 -0.46 -2.20 9.49
CA LEU A 177 0.24 -3.37 8.95
C LEU A 177 0.85 -4.29 10.01
#